data_AF-A0A957Z2Q7-F1
#
_entry.id   AF-A0A957Z2Q7-F1
#
_cell.length_a   1.000
_cell.length_b   1.000
_cell.length_c   1.000
_cell.angle_alpha   90.00
_cell.angle_beta   90.00
_cell.angle_gamma   90.00
#
_symmetry.space_group_name_H-M   'P 1'
#
loop_
_entity.id
_entity.type
_entity.pdbx_description
1 polymer ?
#
loop_
_entity_poly.entity_id
_entity_poly.type
_entity_poly.pdbx_seq_one_letter_code
_entity_poly.pdbx_strand_id
1 'polypeptide(L)'
;YRENLQTKTAICAQCGAHSHVDGHVRRYDERQLPTLFDGFRLESTHLAGVRQPRLTRAGAFVRQAVGGLRYEPDFFVCPVCGHGETTRPQRPAVLQRVGAGLGRRLVTRRQLPYWIIAAYRRASR
;
A
#
# COMPACT_ATOMS: atom_id res chain seq x y z
N TYR A 1 -0.33 9.81 -9.11
CA TYR A 1 -0.57 8.59 -8.31
C TYR A 1 -0.08 8.82 -6.88
N ARG A 2 -0.84 8.42 -5.85
CA ARG A 2 -0.46 8.59 -4.44
C ARG A 2 -0.84 7.33 -3.66
N GLU A 3 0.05 6.34 -3.67
CA GLU A 3 -0.17 5.15 -2.84
C GLU A 3 -0.16 5.50 -1.34
N ASN A 4 -0.91 4.72 -0.56
CA ASN A 4 -0.86 4.76 0.89
C ASN A 4 -0.14 3.52 1.38
N LEU A 5 1.16 3.64 1.71
CA LEU A 5 1.98 2.50 2.17
C LEU A 5 1.49 1.88 3.49
N GLN A 6 0.59 2.56 4.22
CA GLN A 6 -0.07 1.96 5.38
C GLN A 6 -1.12 0.93 4.98
N THR A 7 -1.62 0.97 3.74
CA THR A 7 -2.49 -0.09 3.23
C THR A 7 -1.68 -1.32 2.84
N LYS A 8 -2.33 -2.48 2.75
CA LYS A 8 -1.68 -3.74 2.35
C LYS A 8 -0.42 -4.10 3.14
N THR A 9 -0.39 -3.75 4.42
CA THR A 9 0.65 -4.22 5.34
C THR A 9 0.22 -5.54 5.97
N ALA A 10 1.15 -6.48 6.08
CA ALA A 10 1.00 -7.72 6.82
C ALA A 10 1.95 -7.76 8.02
N ILE A 11 1.73 -8.72 8.92
CA ILE A 11 2.64 -9.05 10.02
C ILE A 11 3.10 -10.48 9.79
N CYS A 12 4.41 -10.73 9.81
CA CYS A 12 4.95 -12.08 9.68
C CYS A 12 4.59 -12.94 10.91
N ALA A 13 4.07 -14.14 10.68
CA ALA A 13 3.73 -15.07 11.76
C ALA A 13 4.95 -15.58 12.55
N GLN A 14 6.13 -15.62 11.92
CA GLN A 14 7.36 -16.13 12.54
C GLN A 14 8.15 -15.05 13.30
N CYS A 15 8.52 -13.95 12.64
CA CYS A 15 9.40 -12.93 13.24
C CYS A 15 8.67 -11.66 13.69
N GLY A 16 7.36 -11.55 13.45
CA GLY A 16 6.58 -10.36 13.81
C GLY A 16 6.87 -9.11 12.99
N ALA A 17 7.74 -9.18 11.97
CA ALA A 17 8.06 -8.03 11.14
C ALA A 17 6.82 -7.51 10.40
N HIS A 18 6.70 -6.18 10.33
CA HIS A 18 5.67 -5.49 9.57
C HIS A 18 6.24 -5.08 8.20
N SER A 19 5.57 -5.47 7.12
CA SER A 19 5.98 -5.06 5.77
C SER A 19 4.78 -4.89 4.84
N HIS A 20 4.98 -4.13 3.77
CA HIS A 20 4.04 -4.08 2.66
C HIS A 20 4.12 -5.38 1.86
N VAL A 21 3.00 -5.99 1.53
CA VAL A 21 2.98 -7.32 0.88
C VAL A 21 3.53 -7.29 -0.54
N ASP A 22 3.42 -6.14 -1.22
CA ASP A 22 3.97 -5.93 -2.57
C ASP A 22 5.46 -5.50 -2.52
N GLY A 23 6.12 -5.54 -1.36
CA GLY A 23 7.53 -5.15 -1.19
C GLY A 23 7.80 -3.65 -1.30
N HIS A 24 6.74 -2.81 -1.33
CA HIS A 24 6.89 -1.37 -1.44
C HIS A 24 7.48 -0.77 -0.15
N VAL A 25 8.71 -0.25 -0.27
CA VAL A 25 9.41 0.45 0.82
C VAL A 25 9.31 1.97 0.72
N ARG A 26 8.93 2.48 -0.47
CA ARG A 26 8.85 3.91 -0.76
C ARG A 26 7.62 4.19 -1.59
N ARG A 27 7.15 5.43 -1.48
CA ARG A 27 6.05 5.97 -2.26
C ARG A 27 6.63 7.05 -3.16
N TYR A 28 6.18 7.06 -4.40
CA TYR A 28 6.44 8.12 -5.35
C TYR A 28 5.16 8.87 -5.68
N ASP A 29 5.23 10.19 -5.71
CA ASP A 29 4.21 11.04 -6.31
C ASP A 29 4.69 11.65 -7.63
N GLU A 30 3.77 12.29 -8.35
CA GLU A 30 4.01 12.87 -9.68
C GLU A 30 5.14 13.90 -9.69
N ARG A 31 5.43 14.55 -8.56
CA ARG A 31 6.53 15.54 -8.47
C ARG A 31 7.89 14.87 -8.34
N GLN A 32 7.92 13.63 -7.84
CA GLN A 32 9.15 12.86 -7.67
C GLN A 32 9.52 12.07 -8.94
N LEU A 33 8.55 11.74 -9.80
CA LEU A 33 8.79 10.96 -11.02
C LEU A 33 9.92 11.54 -11.90
N PRO A 34 9.98 12.87 -12.17
CA PRO A 34 11.03 13.43 -13.02
C PRO A 34 12.46 13.22 -12.51
N THR A 35 12.64 12.93 -11.23
CA THR A 35 13.96 12.84 -10.57
C THR A 35 14.29 11.41 -10.12
N LEU A 36 13.56 10.39 -10.59
CA LEU A 36 13.80 9.01 -10.15
C LEU A 36 15.03 8.37 -10.79
N PHE A 37 15.38 8.78 -12.00
CA PHE A 37 16.43 8.14 -12.79
C PHE A 37 17.38 9.21 -13.33
N ASP A 38 18.59 9.25 -12.77
CA ASP A 38 19.64 10.17 -13.19
C ASP A 38 19.99 9.96 -14.67
N GLY A 39 20.13 11.05 -15.43
CA GLY A 39 20.39 11.02 -16.87
C GLY A 39 19.16 10.69 -17.73
N PHE A 40 17.96 10.63 -17.15
CA PHE A 40 16.71 10.48 -17.87
C PHE A 40 15.76 11.64 -17.57
N ARG A 41 14.93 11.99 -18.55
CA ARG A 41 13.80 12.91 -18.38
C ARG A 41 12.49 12.15 -18.50
N LEU A 42 11.55 12.48 -17.63
CA LEU A 42 10.18 12.00 -17.74
C LEU A 42 9.55 12.56 -19.03
N GLU A 43 9.06 11.66 -19.88
CA GLU A 43 8.44 12.02 -21.16
C GLU A 43 6.91 11.98 -21.07
N SER A 44 6.36 10.94 -20.46
CA SER A 44 4.92 10.83 -20.26
C SER A 44 4.56 9.98 -19.04
N THR A 45 3.33 10.14 -18.58
CA THR A 45 2.75 9.30 -17.52
C THR A 45 1.34 8.88 -17.90
N HIS A 46 1.01 7.62 -17.68
CA HIS A 46 -0.32 7.06 -17.91
C HIS A 46 -0.81 6.32 -16.67
N LEU A 47 -2.09 6.50 -16.32
CA LEU A 47 -2.73 5.72 -15.28
C LEU A 47 -3.41 4.50 -15.92
N ALA A 48 -3.16 3.31 -15.37
CA ALA A 48 -3.62 2.05 -15.94
C ALA A 48 -4.14 1.08 -14.87
N GLY A 49 -4.77 0.00 -15.33
CA GLY A 49 -5.29 -1.07 -14.48
C GLY A 49 -6.65 -0.78 -13.85
N VAL A 50 -7.12 -1.77 -13.09
CA VAL A 50 -8.45 -1.75 -12.47
C VAL A 50 -8.57 -0.57 -11.49
N ARG A 51 -9.69 0.15 -11.61
CA ARG A 51 -10.03 1.24 -10.70
C ARG A 51 -10.48 0.66 -9.37
N GLN A 52 -9.87 1.10 -8.28
CA GLN A 52 -10.23 0.64 -6.94
C GLN A 52 -10.41 1.81 -5.97
N PRO A 53 -11.32 1.68 -5.00
CA PRO A 53 -11.40 2.62 -3.90
C PRO A 53 -10.12 2.56 -3.07
N ARG A 54 -9.68 3.69 -2.52
CA ARG A 54 -8.50 3.73 -1.64
C ARG A 54 -8.88 4.10 -0.22
N LEU A 55 -8.28 3.44 0.74
CA LEU A 55 -8.32 3.88 2.13
C LEU A 55 -7.45 5.12 2.29
N THR A 56 -7.98 6.14 2.95
CA THR A 56 -7.16 7.26 3.42
C THR A 56 -6.16 6.77 4.47
N ARG A 57 -5.14 7.58 4.79
CA ARG A 57 -4.20 7.27 5.89
C ARG A 57 -4.93 7.06 7.20
N ALA A 58 -5.87 7.96 7.53
CA ALA A 58 -6.72 7.83 8.70
C ALA A 58 -7.57 6.55 8.67
N GLY A 59 -8.18 6.22 7.53
CA GLY A 59 -8.96 4.99 7.39
C GLY A 59 -8.12 3.72 7.56
N ALA A 60 -6.92 3.69 6.98
CA ALA A 60 -5.98 2.58 7.17
C ALA A 60 -5.54 2.45 8.62
N PHE A 61 -5.18 3.57 9.26
CA PHE A 61 -4.80 3.63 10.67
C PHE A 61 -5.91 3.09 11.58
N VAL A 62 -7.15 3.57 11.43
CA VAL A 62 -8.28 3.14 12.26
C VAL A 62 -8.53 1.63 12.13
N ARG A 63 -8.48 1.09 10.90
CA ARG A 63 -8.64 -0.35 10.67
C ARG A 63 -7.59 -1.17 11.40
N GLN A 64 -6.34 -0.71 11.38
CA GLN A 64 -5.20 -1.43 11.96
C GLN A 64 -5.11 -1.26 13.47
N ALA A 65 -5.24 -0.03 13.97
CA ALA A 65 -5.07 0.31 15.38
C ALA A 65 -6.25 -0.17 16.24
N VAL A 66 -7.49 0.07 15.77
CA VAL A 66 -8.71 -0.31 16.51
C VAL A 66 -9.10 -1.75 16.19
N GLY A 67 -9.20 -2.06 14.89
CA GLY A 67 -9.71 -3.35 14.44
C GLY A 67 -8.68 -4.48 14.39
N GLY A 68 -7.38 -4.19 14.50
CA GLY A 68 -6.34 -5.19 14.23
C GLY A 68 -6.35 -5.71 12.79
N LEU A 69 -7.05 -5.03 11.87
CA LEU A 69 -7.28 -5.52 10.51
C LEU A 69 -6.05 -5.22 9.64
N ARG A 70 -5.28 -6.26 9.36
CA ARG A 70 -4.14 -6.24 8.45
C ARG A 70 -4.50 -6.99 7.16
N TYR A 71 -3.62 -6.91 6.16
CA TYR A 71 -3.80 -7.65 4.92
C TYR A 71 -3.14 -9.02 5.07
N GLU A 72 -3.85 -10.08 4.66
CA GLU A 72 -3.44 -11.48 4.85
C GLU A 72 -3.52 -12.19 3.47
N PRO A 73 -2.57 -11.94 2.55
CA PRO A 73 -2.57 -12.61 1.26
C PRO A 73 -1.85 -13.95 1.30
N ASP A 74 -2.28 -14.88 0.43
CA ASP A 74 -1.65 -16.21 0.28
C ASP A 74 -0.25 -16.15 -0.36
N PHE A 75 0.14 -15.01 -0.93
CA PHE A 75 1.43 -14.80 -1.61
C PHE A 75 2.45 -14.01 -0.77
N PHE A 76 2.18 -13.78 0.51
CA PHE A 76 3.11 -13.03 1.36
C PHE A 76 4.47 -13.75 1.47
N VAL A 77 5.56 -12.99 1.44
CA VAL A 77 6.89 -13.46 1.80
C VAL A 77 7.54 -12.42 2.70
N CYS A 78 7.98 -12.81 3.89
CA CYS A 78 8.62 -11.91 4.82
C CYS A 78 9.99 -11.44 4.29
N PRO A 79 10.24 -10.12 4.16
CA PRO A 79 11.53 -9.62 3.66
C PRO A 79 12.67 -9.77 4.67
N VAL A 80 12.37 -10.14 5.93
CA VAL A 80 13.37 -10.30 7.00
C VAL A 80 13.80 -11.76 7.16
N CYS A 81 12.84 -12.70 7.22
CA CYS A 81 13.14 -14.11 7.49
C CYS A 81 12.69 -15.09 6.40
N GLY A 82 12.08 -14.62 5.31
CA GLY A 82 11.62 -15.46 4.19
C GLY A 82 10.34 -16.28 4.44
N HIS A 83 9.76 -16.20 5.65
CA HIS A 83 8.54 -16.95 5.99
C HIS A 83 7.31 -16.48 5.21
N GLY A 84 6.47 -17.42 4.78
CA GLY A 84 5.33 -17.17 3.89
C GLY A 84 4.00 -16.85 4.59
N GLU A 85 3.87 -17.14 5.88
CA GLU A 85 2.60 -16.95 6.57
C GLU A 85 2.50 -15.58 7.26
N THR A 86 1.28 -15.06 7.26
CA THR A 86 0.91 -13.83 7.96
C THR A 86 0.14 -14.13 9.23
N THR A 87 0.17 -13.18 10.15
CA THR A 87 -0.68 -13.18 11.33
C THR A 87 -1.35 -11.82 11.51
N ARG A 88 -2.36 -11.78 12.37
CA ARG A 88 -3.03 -10.55 12.77
C ARG A 88 -3.22 -10.48 14.28
N PRO A 89 -3.25 -9.27 14.86
CA PRO A 89 -3.56 -9.11 16.27
C PRO A 89 -4.94 -9.67 16.60
N GLN A 90 -5.02 -10.50 17.65
CA GLN A 90 -6.29 -11.00 18.18
C GLN A 90 -7.03 -9.83 18.88
N ARG A 91 -8.07 -9.31 18.24
CA ARG A 91 -8.95 -8.27 18.79
C ARG A 91 -10.35 -8.83 19.04
N PRO A 92 -11.06 -8.39 20.09
CA PRO A 92 -12.47 -8.71 20.25
C PRO A 92 -13.29 -8.41 18.99
N ALA A 93 -14.23 -9.27 18.64
CA ALA A 93 -15.02 -9.15 17.40
C ALA A 93 -15.73 -7.78 17.28
N VAL A 94 -16.13 -7.19 18.40
CA VAL A 94 -16.72 -5.84 18.44
C VAL A 94 -15.73 -4.77 17.94
N LEU A 95 -14.47 -4.83 18.36
CA LEU A 95 -13.45 -3.87 17.92
C LEU A 95 -13.10 -4.06 16.45
N GLN A 96 -13.07 -5.32 15.98
CA GLN A 96 -12.89 -5.61 14.56
C GLN A 96 -14.01 -4.96 13.72
N ARG A 97 -15.27 -5.12 14.13
CA ARG A 97 -16.43 -4.52 13.45
C ARG A 97 -16.40 -2.99 13.49
N VAL A 98 -16.09 -2.40 14.65
CA VAL A 98 -15.96 -0.94 14.82
C VAL A 98 -14.84 -0.39 13.94
N GLY A 99 -13.65 -1.00 13.98
CA GLY A 99 -12.52 -0.62 13.15
C GLY A 99 -12.82 -0.73 11.65
N ALA A 100 -13.53 -1.79 11.23
CA ALA A 100 -13.98 -1.96 9.85
C ALA A 100 -14.98 -0.86 9.43
N GLY A 101 -15.97 -0.59 10.27
CA GLY A 101 -17.02 0.39 10.01
C GLY A 101 -16.49 1.82 9.95
N LEU A 102 -15.75 2.26 10.96
CA LEU A 102 -15.12 3.59 11.00
C LEU A 102 -14.10 3.75 9.88
N GLY A 103 -13.27 2.72 9.64
CA GLY A 103 -12.32 2.71 8.54
C GLY A 103 -12.97 2.87 7.16
N ARG A 104 -14.12 2.22 6.94
CA ARG A 104 -14.88 2.32 5.68
C ARG A 104 -15.44 3.72 5.44
N ARG A 105 -15.84 4.44 6.50
CA ARG A 105 -16.29 5.84 6.39
C ARG A 105 -15.16 6.78 5.94
N LEU A 106 -13.91 6.37 6.12
CA LEU A 106 -12.70 7.10 5.76
C LEU A 106 -12.05 6.57 4.45
N VAL A 107 -12.86 6.03 3.54
CA VAL A 107 -12.46 5.65 2.17
C VAL A 107 -12.66 6.84 1.24
N THR A 108 -11.73 7.08 0.31
CA THR A 108 -11.99 8.05 -0.77
C THR A 108 -13.04 7.49 -1.72
N ARG A 109 -14.10 8.27 -1.98
CA ARG A 109 -15.10 7.94 -3.01
C ARG A 109 -14.50 7.93 -4.43
N ARG A 110 -13.37 8.62 -4.63
CA ARG A 110 -12.64 8.61 -5.89
C ARG A 110 -11.97 7.24 -6.08
N GLN A 111 -12.43 6.51 -7.08
CA GLN A 111 -11.73 5.32 -7.56
C GLN A 111 -10.54 5.75 -8.43
N LEU A 112 -9.38 5.18 -8.16
CA LEU A 112 -8.15 5.49 -8.88
C LEU A 112 -7.62 4.22 -9.54
N PRO A 113 -7.07 4.30 -10.77
CA PRO A 113 -6.36 3.19 -11.38
C PRO A 113 -5.23 2.70 -10.47
N TYR A 114 -4.97 1.39 -10.54
CA TYR A 114 -4.00 0.74 -9.66
C TYR A 114 -2.55 1.00 -10.05
N TRP A 115 -2.28 1.26 -11.33
CA TRP A 115 -0.94 1.45 -11.86
C TRP A 115 -0.73 2.89 -12.35
N ILE A 116 0.52 3.32 -12.22
CA ILE A 116 1.08 4.45 -12.96
C ILE A 116 2.23 3.91 -13.80
N ILE A 117 2.19 4.21 -15.10
CA ILE A 117 3.23 3.88 -16.05
C ILE A 117 3.91 5.20 -16.40
N ALA A 118 5.23 5.27 -16.24
CA ALA A 118 6.03 6.45 -16.55
C ALA A 118 7.07 6.09 -17.61
N ALA A 119 7.04 6.81 -18.73
CA ALA A 119 8.02 6.65 -19.80
C ALA A 119 9.14 7.68 -19.63
N TYR A 120 10.38 7.21 -19.74
CA TYR A 120 11.56 8.04 -19.59
C TYR A 120 12.38 8.01 -20.87
N ARG A 121 12.85 9.18 -21.28
CA ARG A 121 13.79 9.33 -22.39
C ARG A 121 15.16 9.67 -21.84
N ARG A 122 16.20 9.03 -22.37
CA ARG A 122 17.59 9.37 -22.05
C ARG A 122 17.83 10.85 -22.37
N ALA A 123 18.38 11.60 -21.42
CA ALA A 123 18.79 12.97 -21.67
C ALA A 123 19.98 12.94 -22.64
N SER A 124 19.87 13.67 -23.75
CA SER A 124 21.03 13.96 -24.61
C SER A 124 22.05 14.70 -23.75
N ARG A 125 23.31 14.26 -23.76
CA ARG A 125 24.42 15.02 -23.18
C ARG A 125 24.60 16.33 -23.93
#